data_AF-A0A1Q7QF67-F1
#
_entry.id   AF-A0A1Q7QF67-F1
#
_cell.length_a   1.000
_cell.length_b   1.000
_cell.length_c   1.000
_cell.angle_alpha   90.00
_cell.angle_beta   90.00
_cell.angle_gamma   90.00
#
_symmetry.space_group_name_H-M   'P 1'
#
loop_
_entity.id
_entity.type
_entity.pdbx_description
1 polymer ?
#
loop_
_entity_poly.entity_id
_entity_poly.type
_entity_poly.pdbx_seq_one_letter_code
_entity_poly.pdbx_strand_id
1 'polypeptide(L)'
;MPDYTHLIVGGGMTADAAAQAIREAEPGASIGLVSAEPHPPYDRPPLSKALWKGEPEEKIWRKTAATGATLHLGRTVTAIDPRRHQATDDRGTVYGYRKLLLATGGTPRRLPLQSDQVIYYRTLDDYRRLRALASQSVRFAVIGGGFIGSEVAAALRMQGRDVTMLVPEAGLGARVFPADLSSFLVDYYRKKGVIMRVGEGMAGLDRRAGSCLVRTTTGGELVAEVLVAGLGILPSVELAEQAGLRIENGVVVDETCRSSQPDIYAAGDVAAF
;
A
#
# COMPACT_ATOMS: atom_id res chain seq x y z
N MET A 1 -23.22 2.74 -20.65
CA MET A 1 -22.01 3.41 -20.15
C MET A 1 -22.42 4.16 -18.90
N PRO A 2 -21.99 3.77 -17.69
CA PRO A 2 -22.17 4.61 -16.51
C PRO A 2 -21.54 5.98 -16.75
N ASP A 3 -22.23 7.04 -16.34
CA ASP A 3 -21.77 8.42 -16.54
C ASP A 3 -21.87 9.18 -15.22
N TYR A 4 -20.77 9.80 -14.81
CA TYR A 4 -20.61 10.37 -13.48
C TYR A 4 -20.25 11.85 -13.53
N THR A 5 -20.81 12.60 -12.59
CA THR A 5 -20.36 13.97 -12.34
C THR A 5 -18.92 13.95 -11.85
N HIS A 6 -18.61 13.05 -10.91
CA HIS A 6 -17.27 12.82 -10.41
C HIS A 6 -16.94 11.33 -10.45
N LEU A 7 -15.87 10.96 -11.15
CA LEU A 7 -15.31 9.61 -11.14
C LEU A 7 -14.04 9.60 -10.30
N ILE A 8 -13.96 8.68 -9.34
CA ILE A 8 -12.80 8.48 -8.47
C ILE A 8 -12.16 7.15 -8.81
N VAL A 9 -10.87 7.15 -9.11
CA VAL A 9 -10.07 5.95 -9.39
C VAL A 9 -9.19 5.66 -8.19
N GLY A 10 -9.51 4.59 -7.47
CA GLY A 10 -8.90 4.21 -6.20
C GLY A 10 -9.94 4.03 -5.09
N GLY A 11 -9.72 3.05 -4.21
CA GLY A 11 -10.62 2.71 -3.09
C GLY A 11 -10.01 2.89 -1.71
N GLY A 12 -9.08 3.84 -1.53
CA GLY A 12 -8.45 4.13 -0.24
C GLY A 12 -9.14 5.24 0.56
N MET A 13 -8.54 5.62 1.69
CA MET A 13 -8.96 6.74 2.54
C MET A 13 -9.12 8.06 1.76
N THR A 14 -8.25 8.31 0.78
CA THR A 14 -8.35 9.49 -0.10
C THR A 14 -9.65 9.51 -0.89
N ALA A 15 -10.10 8.35 -1.39
CA ALA A 15 -11.33 8.24 -2.15
C ALA A 15 -12.57 8.43 -1.27
N ASP A 16 -12.53 7.92 -0.02
CA ASP A 16 -13.57 8.17 0.97
C ASP A 16 -13.70 9.67 1.31
N ALA A 17 -12.57 10.32 1.61
CA ALA A 17 -12.53 11.75 1.90
C ALA A 17 -13.04 12.60 0.71
N ALA A 18 -12.63 12.25 -0.51
CA ALA A 18 -13.10 12.92 -1.72
C ALA A 18 -14.62 12.74 -1.92
N ALA A 19 -15.15 11.52 -1.75
CA ALA A 19 -16.58 11.26 -1.89
C ALA A 19 -17.41 12.04 -0.85
N GLN A 20 -16.91 12.16 0.40
CA GLN A 20 -17.56 12.96 1.44
C GLN A 20 -17.57 14.44 1.05
N ALA A 21 -16.41 15.00 0.69
CA ALA A 21 -16.28 16.41 0.30
C ALA A 21 -17.13 16.76 -0.93
N ILE A 22 -17.17 15.88 -1.94
CA ILE A 22 -18.00 16.06 -3.14
C ILE A 22 -19.48 16.05 -2.75
N ARG A 23 -19.93 15.12 -1.89
CA ARG A 23 -21.33 15.08 -1.48
C ARG A 23 -21.73 16.33 -0.69
N GLU A 24 -20.84 16.86 0.15
CA GLU A 24 -21.07 18.11 0.88
C GLU A 24 -21.14 19.32 -0.06
N ALA A 25 -20.19 19.45 -0.98
CA ALA A 25 -20.10 20.59 -1.88
C ALA A 25 -21.13 20.56 -3.02
N GLU A 26 -21.51 19.37 -3.49
CA GLU A 26 -22.43 19.16 -4.61
C GLU A 26 -23.45 18.04 -4.31
N PRO A 27 -24.47 18.31 -3.47
CA PRO A 27 -25.42 17.29 -3.00
C PRO A 27 -26.19 16.54 -4.09
N GLY A 28 -26.27 17.07 -5.30
CA GLY A 28 -26.91 16.43 -6.46
C GLY A 28 -25.97 15.63 -7.36
N ALA A 29 -24.66 15.67 -7.14
CA ALA A 29 -23.69 15.03 -8.02
C ALA A 29 -23.79 13.49 -7.99
N SER A 30 -23.65 12.88 -9.18
CA SER A 30 -23.41 11.44 -9.31
C SER A 30 -21.92 11.15 -9.08
N ILE A 31 -21.63 10.21 -8.17
CA ILE A 31 -20.25 9.84 -7.79
C ILE A 31 -20.03 8.35 -8.13
N GLY A 32 -19.03 8.08 -8.95
CA GLY A 32 -18.53 6.74 -9.23
C GLY A 32 -17.19 6.53 -8.56
N LEU A 33 -16.96 5.37 -7.94
CA LEU A 33 -15.67 4.99 -7.38
C LEU A 33 -15.27 3.63 -7.95
N VAL A 34 -14.11 3.55 -8.61
CA VAL A 34 -13.58 2.30 -9.17
C VAL A 34 -12.34 1.88 -8.39
N SER A 35 -12.33 0.67 -7.86
CA SER A 35 -11.25 0.15 -7.00
C SER A 35 -10.83 -1.25 -7.41
N ALA A 36 -9.52 -1.46 -7.53
CA ALA A 36 -8.94 -2.77 -7.80
C ALA A 36 -9.17 -3.76 -6.65
N GLU A 37 -9.24 -3.27 -5.40
CA GLU A 37 -9.54 -4.12 -4.25
C GLU A 37 -11.04 -4.49 -4.23
N PRO A 38 -11.41 -5.73 -3.85
CA PRO A 38 -12.80 -6.18 -3.77
C PRO A 38 -13.53 -5.67 -2.52
N HIS A 39 -12.90 -4.78 -1.74
CA HIS A 39 -13.40 -4.29 -0.46
C HIS A 39 -13.77 -2.81 -0.55
N PRO A 40 -14.81 -2.34 0.19
CA PRO A 40 -15.10 -0.91 0.30
C PRO A 40 -13.96 -0.18 0.99
N PRO A 41 -13.84 1.16 0.86
CA PRO A 41 -12.74 1.90 1.49
C PRO A 41 -12.62 1.68 2.99
N TYR A 42 -11.38 1.62 3.48
CA TYR A 42 -11.04 1.34 4.87
C TYR A 42 -9.76 2.06 5.31
N ASP A 43 -9.58 2.17 6.63
CA ASP A 43 -8.34 2.63 7.25
C ASP A 43 -7.23 1.61 7.09
N ARG A 44 -6.15 1.98 6.40
CA ARG A 44 -4.95 1.15 6.27
C ARG A 44 -4.04 1.12 7.52
N PRO A 45 -3.90 2.19 8.33
CA PRO A 45 -3.00 2.16 9.49
C PRO A 45 -3.26 1.05 10.52
N PRO A 46 -4.52 0.65 10.81
CA PRO A 46 -4.82 -0.49 11.67
C PRO A 46 -4.22 -1.82 11.22
N LEU A 47 -3.97 -2.01 9.92
CA LEU A 47 -3.49 -3.27 9.36
C LEU A 47 -2.18 -3.72 10.00
N SER A 48 -1.22 -2.83 10.25
CA SER A 48 0.05 -3.13 10.93
C SER A 48 0.05 -2.83 12.44
N LYS A 49 -1.08 -2.39 13.00
CA LYS A 49 -1.18 -1.86 14.37
C LYS A 49 -2.33 -2.48 15.16
N ALA A 50 -3.46 -1.79 15.19
CA ALA A 50 -4.60 -2.07 16.06
C ALA A 50 -5.15 -3.50 15.88
N LEU A 51 -5.22 -4.00 14.64
CA LEU A 51 -5.71 -5.35 14.38
C LEU A 51 -4.81 -6.44 15.00
N TRP A 52 -3.51 -6.20 15.08
CA TRP A 52 -2.57 -7.10 15.77
C TRP A 52 -2.65 -7.02 17.29
N LYS A 53 -3.37 -6.04 17.83
CA LYS A 53 -3.66 -5.88 19.26
C LYS A 53 -5.05 -6.41 19.63
N GLY A 54 -5.74 -7.08 18.69
CA GLY A 54 -7.05 -7.68 18.91
C GLY A 54 -8.22 -6.74 18.62
N GLU A 55 -8.00 -5.58 17.99
CA GLU A 55 -9.14 -4.80 17.50
C GLU A 55 -9.89 -5.55 16.38
N PRO A 56 -11.24 -5.52 16.40
CA PRO A 56 -12.06 -6.14 15.38
C PRO A 56 -11.89 -5.46 14.02
N GLU A 57 -11.90 -6.27 12.95
CA GLU A 57 -11.77 -5.78 11.58
C GLU A 57 -12.91 -4.82 11.21
N GLU A 58 -14.09 -4.99 11.80
CA GLU A 58 -15.27 -4.15 11.58
C GLU A 58 -15.04 -2.66 11.85
N LYS A 59 -14.00 -2.30 12.62
CA LYS A 59 -13.65 -0.90 12.93
C LYS A 59 -12.86 -0.20 11.83
N ILE A 60 -12.29 -0.93 10.87
CA ILE A 60 -11.45 -0.30 9.83
C ILE A 60 -12.29 0.32 8.72
N TRP A 61 -13.54 -0.13 8.54
CA TRP A 61 -14.37 0.28 7.42
C TRP A 61 -14.70 1.78 7.45
N ARG A 62 -14.61 2.43 6.29
CA ARG A 62 -15.11 3.79 6.09
C ARG A 62 -16.55 3.75 5.62
N LYS A 63 -17.26 4.86 5.80
CA LYS A 63 -18.69 4.98 5.48
C LYS A 63 -18.92 5.56 4.08
N THR A 64 -18.06 5.25 3.11
CA THR A 64 -18.12 5.84 1.77
C THR A 64 -19.47 5.62 1.09
N ALA A 65 -20.11 4.46 1.28
CA ALA A 65 -21.43 4.20 0.71
C ALA A 65 -22.52 5.19 1.21
N ALA A 66 -22.36 5.76 2.41
CA ALA A 66 -23.29 6.77 2.94
C ALA A 66 -23.27 8.09 2.16
N THR A 67 -22.26 8.32 1.32
CA THR A 67 -22.21 9.48 0.40
C THR A 67 -23.05 9.26 -0.86
N GLY A 68 -23.65 8.08 -1.04
CA GLY A 68 -24.38 7.72 -2.26
C GLY A 68 -23.47 7.41 -3.46
N ALA A 69 -22.16 7.24 -3.25
CA ALA A 69 -21.23 6.82 -4.29
C ALA A 69 -21.54 5.39 -4.77
N THR A 70 -21.52 5.18 -6.08
CA THR A 70 -21.60 3.84 -6.67
C THR A 70 -20.21 3.21 -6.66
N LEU A 71 -20.05 2.11 -5.92
CA LEU A 71 -18.76 1.41 -5.76
C LEU A 71 -18.60 0.29 -6.78
N HIS A 72 -17.62 0.43 -7.68
CA HIS A 72 -17.18 -0.59 -8.62
C HIS A 72 -15.91 -1.27 -8.08
N LEU A 73 -16.10 -2.26 -7.21
CA LEU A 73 -15.02 -2.98 -6.52
C LEU A 73 -14.49 -4.17 -7.33
N GLY A 74 -13.23 -4.55 -7.09
CA GLY A 74 -12.57 -5.63 -7.81
C GLY A 74 -12.40 -5.35 -9.31
N ARG A 75 -12.21 -4.07 -9.66
CA ARG A 75 -12.05 -3.58 -11.03
C ARG A 75 -10.89 -2.61 -11.13
N THR A 76 -10.02 -2.82 -12.10
CA THR A 76 -8.84 -1.97 -12.30
C THR A 76 -9.07 -1.05 -13.49
N VAL A 77 -8.97 0.27 -13.31
CA VAL A 77 -8.97 1.19 -14.46
C VAL A 77 -7.64 1.02 -15.20
N THR A 78 -7.71 0.71 -16.49
CA THR A 78 -6.56 0.39 -17.35
C THR A 78 -6.27 1.46 -18.40
N ALA A 79 -7.23 2.36 -18.67
CA ALA A 79 -7.04 3.45 -19.61
C ALA A 79 -7.89 4.68 -19.24
N ILE A 80 -7.39 5.87 -19.56
CA ILE A 80 -8.13 7.13 -19.54
C ILE A 80 -7.97 7.79 -20.90
N ASP A 81 -9.07 8.27 -21.48
CA ASP A 81 -9.10 9.20 -22.60
C ASP A 81 -9.54 10.58 -22.08
N PRO A 82 -8.59 11.51 -21.82
CA PRO A 82 -8.90 12.85 -21.35
C PRO A 82 -9.72 13.68 -22.34
N ARG A 83 -9.66 13.38 -23.65
CA ARG A 83 -10.40 14.16 -24.67
C ARG A 83 -11.87 13.76 -24.71
N ARG A 84 -12.16 12.48 -24.48
CA ARG A 84 -13.53 11.95 -24.41
C ARG A 84 -14.14 11.97 -23.02
N HIS A 85 -13.34 12.33 -22.01
CA HIS A 85 -13.69 12.24 -20.60
C HIS A 85 -14.16 10.84 -20.22
N GLN A 86 -13.35 9.84 -20.58
CA GLN A 86 -13.67 8.44 -20.37
C GLN A 86 -12.55 7.70 -19.64
N ALA A 87 -12.94 6.75 -18.80
CA ALA A 87 -12.04 5.76 -18.20
C ALA A 87 -12.55 4.36 -18.52
N THR A 88 -11.65 3.39 -18.71
CA THR A 88 -12.01 1.99 -19.02
C THR A 88 -11.41 1.04 -17.99
N ASP A 89 -12.20 0.10 -17.49
CA ASP A 89 -11.71 -0.95 -16.59
C ASP A 89 -11.18 -2.20 -17.32
N ASP A 90 -10.54 -3.08 -16.56
CA ASP A 90 -10.03 -4.39 -16.96
C ASP A 90 -11.09 -5.38 -17.46
N ARG A 91 -12.37 -5.02 -17.37
CA ARG A 91 -13.51 -5.78 -17.90
C ARG A 91 -14.10 -5.13 -19.16
N GLY A 92 -13.50 -4.05 -19.65
CA GLY A 92 -13.97 -3.30 -20.82
C GLY A 92 -15.16 -2.37 -20.52
N THR A 93 -15.52 -2.16 -19.25
CA THR A 93 -16.55 -1.18 -18.89
C THR A 93 -15.99 0.22 -19.09
N VAL A 94 -16.67 1.02 -19.89
CA VAL A 94 -16.36 2.43 -20.09
C VAL A 94 -17.20 3.27 -19.12
N TYR A 95 -16.55 4.24 -18.48
CA TYR A 95 -17.12 5.20 -17.55
C TYR A 95 -16.96 6.60 -18.13
N GLY A 96 -18.05 7.35 -18.30
CA GLY A 96 -18.01 8.78 -18.57
C GLY A 96 -17.80 9.58 -17.29
N TYR A 97 -17.11 10.72 -17.37
CA TYR A 97 -16.94 11.63 -16.25
C TYR A 97 -17.04 13.11 -16.65
N ARG A 98 -17.52 13.97 -15.75
CA ARG A 98 -17.28 15.42 -15.85
C ARG A 98 -15.93 15.80 -15.24
N LYS A 99 -15.64 15.28 -14.04
CA LYS A 99 -14.34 15.41 -13.36
C LYS A 99 -13.81 14.04 -12.95
N LEU A 100 -12.50 13.84 -13.05
CA LEU A 100 -11.80 12.62 -12.66
C LEU A 100 -10.83 12.90 -11.51
N LEU A 101 -10.86 12.07 -10.47
CA LEU A 101 -9.86 12.07 -9.41
C LEU A 101 -9.03 10.78 -9.46
N LEU A 102 -7.72 10.91 -9.59
CA LEU A 102 -6.76 9.83 -9.39
C LEU A 102 -6.38 9.75 -7.90
N ALA A 103 -6.93 8.75 -7.22
CA ALA A 103 -6.64 8.39 -5.84
C ALA A 103 -6.01 6.98 -5.76
N THR A 104 -5.18 6.65 -6.74
CA THR A 104 -4.57 5.31 -6.95
C THR A 104 -3.51 4.96 -5.91
N GLY A 105 -3.07 5.94 -5.12
CA GLY A 105 -2.10 5.78 -4.05
C GLY A 105 -0.74 5.29 -4.56
N GLY A 106 -0.26 4.19 -3.99
CA GLY A 106 1.04 3.62 -4.34
C GLY A 106 1.11 2.11 -4.12
N THR A 107 2.04 1.47 -4.81
CA THR A 107 2.34 0.04 -4.74
C THR A 107 3.62 -0.23 -3.94
N PRO A 108 3.72 -1.34 -3.18
CA PRO A 108 4.96 -1.71 -2.52
C PRO A 108 6.10 -1.92 -3.53
N ARG A 109 7.30 -1.43 -3.19
CA ARG A 109 8.50 -1.76 -3.95
C ARG A 109 8.71 -3.28 -3.93
N ARG A 110 8.94 -3.84 -5.11
CA ARG A 110 9.15 -5.28 -5.28
C ARG A 110 10.62 -5.64 -5.30
N LEU A 111 10.94 -6.79 -4.73
CA LEU A 111 12.24 -7.41 -4.88
C LEU A 111 12.35 -7.92 -6.34
N PRO A 112 13.53 -7.87 -6.97
CA PRO A 112 13.74 -8.31 -8.34
C PRO A 112 13.76 -9.84 -8.44
N LEU A 113 12.71 -10.49 -7.95
CA LEU A 113 12.52 -11.93 -7.96
C LEU A 113 11.02 -12.26 -8.09
N GLN A 114 10.73 -13.42 -8.67
CA GLN A 114 9.38 -13.94 -8.76
C GLN A 114 9.20 -15.00 -7.67
N SER A 115 8.45 -14.67 -6.63
CA SER A 115 8.13 -15.61 -5.55
C SER A 115 6.75 -15.34 -4.98
N ASP A 116 6.01 -16.41 -4.76
CA ASP A 116 4.74 -16.41 -4.03
C ASP A 116 4.94 -16.31 -2.52
N GLN A 117 6.15 -16.56 -2.00
CA GLN A 117 6.44 -16.62 -0.56
C GLN A 117 6.69 -15.24 0.08
N VAL A 118 6.82 -14.19 -0.73
CA VAL A 118 6.99 -12.82 -0.24
C VAL A 118 5.62 -12.14 -0.16
N ILE A 119 5.26 -11.69 1.04
CA ILE A 119 4.10 -10.85 1.26
C ILE A 119 4.52 -9.39 1.13
N TYR A 120 4.01 -8.71 0.10
CA TYR A 120 4.18 -7.28 -0.10
C TYR A 120 3.07 -6.53 0.63
N TYR A 121 3.33 -6.19 1.89
CA TYR A 121 2.28 -5.82 2.84
C TYR A 121 1.66 -4.43 2.58
N ARG A 122 0.42 -4.37 2.10
CA ARG A 122 -0.30 -3.09 1.85
C ARG A 122 -1.81 -3.16 2.00
N THR A 123 -2.42 -4.27 1.64
CA THR A 123 -3.88 -4.44 1.53
C THR A 123 -4.45 -5.23 2.71
N LEU A 124 -5.77 -5.19 2.86
CA LEU A 124 -6.48 -6.02 3.82
C LEU A 124 -6.23 -7.52 3.57
N ASP A 125 -6.14 -7.92 2.31
CA ASP A 125 -5.87 -9.32 1.95
C ASP A 125 -4.43 -9.73 2.33
N ASP A 126 -3.46 -8.82 2.22
CA ASP A 126 -2.10 -9.05 2.74
C ASP A 126 -2.10 -9.21 4.26
N TYR A 127 -2.86 -8.37 4.98
CA TYR A 127 -3.05 -8.50 6.42
C TYR A 127 -3.65 -9.85 6.78
N ARG A 128 -4.77 -10.24 6.17
CA ARG A 128 -5.45 -11.52 6.44
C ARG A 128 -4.55 -12.70 6.13
N ARG A 129 -3.82 -12.65 5.02
CA ARG A 129 -2.82 -13.66 4.65
C ARG A 129 -1.72 -13.79 5.71
N LEU A 130 -1.12 -12.67 6.11
CA LEU A 130 -0.08 -12.68 7.13
C LEU A 130 -0.62 -13.14 8.49
N ARG A 131 -1.83 -12.72 8.85
CA ARG A 131 -2.51 -13.10 10.09
C ARG A 131 -2.75 -14.62 10.15
N ALA A 132 -3.20 -15.22 9.06
CA ALA A 132 -3.38 -16.66 8.96
C ALA A 132 -2.04 -17.41 9.16
N LEU A 133 -0.96 -16.96 8.52
CA LEU A 133 0.37 -17.55 8.68
C LEU A 133 0.94 -17.35 10.08
N ALA A 134 0.67 -16.20 10.72
CA ALA A 134 1.08 -15.92 12.09
C ALA A 134 0.39 -16.82 13.13
N SER A 135 -0.69 -17.52 12.78
CA SER A 135 -1.26 -18.56 13.65
C SER A 135 -0.41 -19.84 13.69
N GLN A 136 0.45 -20.05 12.69
CA GLN A 136 1.28 -21.23 12.54
C GLN A 136 2.64 -21.05 13.24
N SER A 137 3.28 -22.16 13.61
CA SER A 137 4.61 -22.15 14.22
C SER A 137 5.70 -22.10 13.13
N VAL A 138 5.84 -20.93 12.50
CA VAL A 138 6.77 -20.69 11.38
C VAL A 138 7.68 -19.49 11.66
N ARG A 139 8.85 -19.43 11.03
CA ARG A 139 9.80 -18.31 11.17
C ARG A 139 9.55 -17.27 10.09
N PHE A 140 9.61 -16.01 10.51
CA PHE A 140 9.39 -14.87 9.65
C PHE A 140 10.71 -14.14 9.40
N ALA A 141 10.93 -13.77 8.14
CA ALA A 141 11.94 -12.80 7.75
C ALA A 141 11.24 -11.53 7.27
N VAL A 142 11.56 -10.38 7.87
CA VAL A 142 11.06 -9.08 7.43
C VAL A 142 12.20 -8.33 6.76
N ILE A 143 11.96 -7.84 5.54
CA ILE A 143 12.96 -7.18 4.71
C ILE A 143 12.67 -5.68 4.67
N GLY A 144 13.59 -4.88 5.21
CA GLY A 144 13.53 -3.42 5.23
C GLY A 144 13.28 -2.83 6.63
N GLY A 145 14.04 -1.79 6.97
CA GLY A 145 13.99 -1.10 8.26
C GLY A 145 13.10 0.15 8.28
N GLY A 146 12.13 0.25 7.37
CA GLY A 146 11.14 1.35 7.35
C GLY A 146 10.02 1.15 8.38
N PHE A 147 9.06 2.09 8.40
CA PHE A 147 7.91 2.04 9.32
C PHE A 147 7.13 0.73 9.22
N ILE A 148 6.69 0.33 8.02
CA ILE A 148 5.89 -0.88 7.83
C ILE A 148 6.67 -2.14 8.21
N GLY A 149 7.95 -2.25 7.81
CA GLY A 149 8.79 -3.40 8.18
C GLY A 149 8.93 -3.51 9.70
N SER A 150 9.21 -2.40 10.37
CA SER A 150 9.35 -2.35 11.83
C SER A 150 8.02 -2.69 12.53
N GLU A 151 6.91 -2.09 12.12
CA GLU A 151 5.59 -2.36 12.71
C GLU A 151 5.16 -3.81 12.54
N VAL A 152 5.37 -4.41 11.36
CA VAL A 152 5.06 -5.82 11.13
C VAL A 152 5.94 -6.74 11.97
N ALA A 153 7.24 -6.45 12.08
CA ALA A 153 8.12 -7.23 12.93
C ALA A 153 7.69 -7.18 14.40
N ALA A 154 7.33 -6.00 14.91
CA ALA A 154 6.79 -5.83 16.25
C ALA A 154 5.47 -6.60 16.43
N ALA A 155 4.55 -6.47 15.47
CA ALA A 155 3.27 -7.17 15.48
C ALA A 155 3.43 -8.69 15.55
N LEU A 156 4.31 -9.27 14.74
CA LEU A 156 4.61 -10.71 14.74
C LEU A 156 5.24 -11.17 16.07
N ARG A 157 6.18 -10.38 16.63
CA ARG A 157 6.74 -10.68 17.96
C ARG A 157 5.70 -10.61 19.07
N MET A 158 4.76 -9.66 19.01
CA MET A 158 3.64 -9.58 19.96
C MET A 158 2.72 -10.82 19.89
N GLN A 159 2.71 -11.54 18.76
CA GLN A 159 2.01 -12.83 18.62
C GLN A 159 2.89 -14.04 18.97
N GLY A 160 4.08 -13.81 19.54
CA GLY A 160 5.02 -14.86 19.94
C GLY A 160 5.73 -15.56 18.77
N ARG A 161 5.77 -14.96 17.57
CA ARG A 161 6.44 -15.56 16.40
C ARG A 161 7.92 -15.23 16.36
N ASP A 162 8.75 -16.11 15.82
CA ASP A 162 10.16 -15.85 15.57
C ASP A 162 10.37 -14.95 14.36
N VAL A 163 11.08 -13.84 14.56
CA VAL A 163 11.25 -12.79 13.55
C VAL A 163 12.72 -12.41 13.41
N THR A 164 13.24 -12.49 12.19
CA THR A 164 14.50 -11.88 11.79
C THR A 164 14.22 -10.68 10.87
N MET A 165 14.85 -9.54 11.15
CA MET A 165 14.80 -8.37 10.27
C MET A 165 16.13 -8.21 9.53
N LEU A 166 16.05 -8.11 8.21
CA LEU A 166 17.14 -7.63 7.35
C LEU A 166 16.96 -6.13 7.14
N VAL A 167 17.90 -5.33 7.64
CA VAL A 167 17.89 -3.86 7.56
C VAL A 167 19.13 -3.43 6.77
N PRO A 168 18.99 -3.11 5.47
CA PRO A 168 20.12 -2.68 4.64
C PRO A 168 20.77 -1.38 5.13
N GLU A 169 19.98 -0.50 5.76
CA GLU A 169 20.45 0.76 6.31
C GLU A 169 21.26 0.58 7.61
N ALA A 170 21.88 1.68 8.07
CA ALA A 170 22.61 1.74 9.35
C ALA A 170 21.73 1.55 10.60
N GLY A 171 20.41 1.54 10.44
CA GLY A 171 19.45 1.34 11.52
C GLY A 171 18.00 1.53 11.05
N LEU A 172 17.04 1.39 11.97
CA LEU A 172 15.63 1.58 11.66
C LEU A 172 15.33 3.06 11.40
N GLY A 173 14.65 3.36 10.30
CA GLY A 173 14.30 4.73 9.92
C GLY A 173 15.50 5.66 9.65
N ALA A 174 16.70 5.12 9.37
CA ALA A 174 17.94 5.90 9.23
C ALA A 174 17.92 6.99 8.14
N ARG A 175 16.96 6.94 7.20
CA ARG A 175 16.75 7.97 6.18
C ARG A 175 15.96 9.19 6.68
N VAL A 176 15.34 9.08 7.85
CA VAL A 176 14.41 10.08 8.41
C VAL A 176 14.87 10.52 9.79
N PHE A 177 15.38 9.60 10.61
CA PHE A 177 15.76 9.86 11.99
C PHE A 177 17.25 10.14 12.16
N PRO A 178 17.64 10.94 13.17
CA PRO A 178 19.03 11.03 13.61
C PRO A 178 19.61 9.67 13.99
N ALA A 179 20.93 9.53 13.84
CA ALA A 179 21.64 8.26 14.04
C ALA A 179 21.38 7.63 15.42
N ASP A 180 21.43 8.42 16.49
CA ASP A 180 21.23 7.93 17.86
C ASP A 180 19.83 7.34 18.08
N LEU A 181 18.80 7.98 17.52
CA LEU A 181 17.43 7.45 17.56
C LEU A 181 17.30 6.16 16.74
N SER A 182 17.92 6.14 15.55
CA SER A 182 17.92 4.96 14.68
C SER A 182 18.59 3.75 15.35
N SER A 183 19.72 3.97 16.03
CA SER A 183 20.45 2.95 16.80
C SER A 183 19.66 2.49 18.03
N PHE A 184 19.07 3.44 18.79
CA PHE A 184 18.20 3.14 19.92
C PHE A 184 17.05 2.22 19.52
N LEU A 185 16.40 2.48 18.37
CA LEU A 185 15.30 1.64 17.88
C LEU A 185 15.77 0.21 17.56
N VAL A 186 16.97 0.02 16.99
CA VAL A 186 17.52 -1.32 16.77
C VAL A 186 17.66 -2.08 18.09
N ASP A 187 18.24 -1.45 19.10
CA ASP A 187 18.44 -2.09 20.41
C ASP A 187 17.11 -2.33 21.14
N TYR A 188 16.15 -1.44 20.97
CA TYR A 188 14.79 -1.63 21.46
C TYR A 188 14.15 -2.88 20.84
N TYR A 189 14.25 -3.06 19.53
CA TYR A 189 13.70 -4.22 18.83
C TYR A 189 14.42 -5.52 19.22
N ARG A 190 15.75 -5.49 19.39
CA ARG A 190 16.52 -6.62 19.96
C ARG A 190 16.00 -7.02 21.34
N LYS A 191 15.76 -6.05 22.23
CA LYS A 191 15.18 -6.29 23.56
C LYS A 191 13.76 -6.87 23.50
N LYS A 192 13.02 -6.65 22.42
CA LYS A 192 11.71 -7.27 22.15
C LYS A 192 11.82 -8.64 21.46
N GLY A 193 13.02 -9.17 21.28
CA GLY A 193 13.29 -10.50 20.74
C GLY A 193 13.28 -10.57 19.22
N VAL A 194 13.39 -9.45 18.50
CA VAL A 194 13.64 -9.46 17.06
C VAL A 194 15.13 -9.70 16.82
N ILE A 195 15.47 -10.63 15.93
CA ILE A 195 16.84 -10.82 15.47
C ILE A 195 17.13 -9.73 14.43
N MET A 196 17.93 -8.73 14.81
CA MET A 196 18.26 -7.58 13.96
C MET A 196 19.57 -7.79 13.21
N ARG A 197 19.51 -7.89 11.88
CA ARG A 197 20.66 -7.91 10.97
C ARG A 197 20.77 -6.57 10.25
N VAL A 198 21.54 -5.65 10.84
CA VAL A 198 21.70 -4.25 10.40
C VAL A 198 22.88 -4.11 9.44
N GLY A 199 22.79 -3.21 8.46
CA GLY A 199 23.75 -3.13 7.35
C GLY A 199 23.66 -4.31 6.39
N GLU A 200 22.56 -5.07 6.44
CA GLU A 200 22.41 -6.34 5.74
C GLU A 200 21.06 -6.41 5.04
N GLY A 201 21.12 -6.50 3.71
CA GLY A 201 19.95 -6.67 2.85
C GLY A 201 19.83 -8.08 2.31
N MET A 202 18.77 -8.29 1.52
CA MET A 202 18.58 -9.52 0.77
C MET A 202 19.24 -9.40 -0.62
N ALA A 203 20.02 -10.42 -0.99
CA ALA A 203 20.66 -10.54 -2.30
C ALA A 203 20.04 -11.65 -3.17
N GLY A 204 19.38 -12.65 -2.57
CA GLY A 204 18.75 -13.73 -3.32
C GLY A 204 17.80 -14.57 -2.47
N LEU A 205 17.00 -15.38 -3.16
CA LEU A 205 16.00 -16.25 -2.55
C LEU A 205 16.00 -17.60 -3.27
N ASP A 206 16.34 -18.67 -2.56
CA ASP A 206 16.22 -20.03 -3.08
C ASP A 206 15.04 -20.74 -2.41
N ARG A 207 14.12 -21.26 -3.21
CA ARG A 207 12.97 -22.02 -2.71
C ARG A 207 13.42 -23.37 -2.15
N ARG A 208 12.92 -23.71 -0.97
CA ARG A 208 13.03 -25.04 -0.35
C ARG A 208 11.64 -25.60 -0.09
N ALA A 209 11.53 -26.91 0.17
CA ALA A 209 10.26 -27.51 0.53
C ALA A 209 9.73 -26.89 1.83
N GLY A 210 8.64 -26.13 1.75
CA GLY A 210 8.01 -25.46 2.89
C GLY A 210 8.74 -24.23 3.45
N SER A 211 9.85 -23.80 2.85
CA SER A 211 10.62 -22.62 3.30
C SER A 211 11.40 -21.93 2.18
N CYS A 212 12.09 -20.84 2.52
CA CYS A 212 13.06 -20.15 1.68
C CYS A 212 14.41 -20.08 2.38
N LEU A 213 15.47 -20.22 1.59
CA LEU A 213 16.81 -19.77 1.95
C LEU A 213 17.00 -18.37 1.39
N VAL A 214 17.21 -17.39 2.27
CA VAL A 214 17.51 -16.02 1.89
C VAL A 214 19.01 -15.83 1.94
N ARG A 215 19.62 -15.49 0.80
CA ARG A 215 21.02 -15.07 0.70
C ARG A 215 21.10 -13.58 0.94
N THR A 216 22.09 -13.14 1.72
CA THR A 216 22.20 -11.73 2.13
C THR A 216 23.29 -10.99 1.36
N THR A 217 23.25 -9.67 1.40
CA THR A 217 24.23 -8.80 0.73
C THR A 217 25.64 -8.89 1.32
N THR A 218 25.79 -9.46 2.51
CA THR A 218 27.08 -9.69 3.18
C THR A 218 27.61 -11.11 2.99
N GLY A 219 26.94 -11.93 2.16
CA GLY A 219 27.31 -13.32 1.90
C GLY A 219 26.80 -14.33 2.93
N GLY A 220 25.98 -13.90 3.88
CA GLY A 220 25.33 -14.79 4.83
C GLY A 220 24.05 -15.43 4.29
N GLU A 221 23.47 -16.31 5.11
CA GLU A 221 22.20 -16.98 4.81
C GLU A 221 21.25 -16.91 6.02
N LEU A 222 19.95 -17.04 5.77
CA LEU A 222 18.93 -17.32 6.78
C LEU A 222 17.80 -18.16 6.17
N VAL A 223 17.18 -19.01 6.97
CA VAL A 223 16.01 -19.80 6.57
C VAL A 223 14.76 -19.18 7.19
N ALA A 224 13.75 -18.95 6.37
CA ALA A 224 12.44 -18.49 6.82
C ALA A 224 11.33 -19.13 5.98
N GLU A 225 10.20 -19.41 6.59
CA GLU A 225 9.02 -19.95 5.92
C GLU A 225 8.18 -18.83 5.28
N VAL A 226 8.21 -17.63 5.88
CA VAL A 226 7.43 -16.48 5.41
C VAL A 226 8.33 -15.25 5.33
N LEU A 227 8.32 -14.61 4.16
CA LEU A 227 8.99 -13.32 3.96
C LEU A 227 7.96 -12.21 3.93
N VAL A 228 8.22 -11.10 4.61
CA VAL A 228 7.41 -9.87 4.51
C VAL A 228 8.29 -8.72 4.04
N ALA A 229 7.86 -8.04 2.97
CA ALA A 229 8.58 -6.91 2.40
C ALA A 229 8.06 -5.57 2.98
N GLY A 230 8.95 -4.84 3.65
CA GLY A 230 8.76 -3.48 4.16
C GLY A 230 9.66 -2.48 3.43
N LEU A 231 9.59 -2.46 2.10
CA LEU A 231 10.57 -1.80 1.22
C LEU A 231 10.19 -0.37 0.80
N GLY A 232 9.15 0.20 1.40
CA GLY A 232 8.54 1.44 0.94
C GLY A 232 7.65 1.23 -0.29
N ILE A 233 7.11 2.33 -0.81
CA ILE A 233 6.17 2.33 -1.94
C ILE A 233 6.72 3.12 -3.13
N LEU A 234 6.07 2.93 -4.26
CA LEU A 234 6.12 3.76 -5.46
C LEU A 234 4.72 4.33 -5.70
N PRO A 235 4.59 5.63 -6.02
CA PRO A 235 3.33 6.20 -6.51
C PRO A 235 2.81 5.42 -7.73
N SER A 236 1.52 5.11 -7.75
CA SER A 236 0.87 4.37 -8.85
C SER A 236 0.50 5.32 -10.00
N VAL A 237 1.48 5.67 -10.81
CA VAL A 237 1.40 6.74 -11.84
C VAL A 237 1.13 6.24 -13.24
N GLU A 238 1.15 4.94 -13.49
CA GLU A 238 1.14 4.34 -14.83
C GLU A 238 -0.08 4.80 -15.64
N LEU A 239 -1.25 4.88 -15.00
CA LEU A 239 -2.49 5.34 -15.62
C LEU A 239 -2.43 6.83 -16.01
N ALA A 240 -1.80 7.65 -15.18
CA ALA A 240 -1.64 9.08 -15.43
C ALA A 240 -0.60 9.34 -16.54
N GLU A 241 0.50 8.59 -16.56
CA GLU A 241 1.51 8.63 -17.63
C GLU A 241 0.88 8.31 -18.98
N GLN A 242 0.11 7.22 -19.06
CA GLN A 242 -0.59 6.81 -20.28
C GLN A 242 -1.61 7.86 -20.74
N ALA A 243 -2.23 8.58 -19.80
CA ALA A 243 -3.16 9.67 -20.06
C ALA A 243 -2.46 11.00 -20.41
N GLY A 244 -1.12 11.04 -20.45
CA GLY A 244 -0.34 12.21 -20.82
C GLY A 244 -0.27 13.29 -19.73
N LEU A 245 -0.39 12.91 -18.45
CA LEU A 245 -0.22 13.84 -17.34
C LEU A 245 1.27 14.02 -17.01
N ARG A 246 1.63 15.18 -16.44
CA ARG A 246 3.00 15.43 -15.94
C ARG A 246 3.27 14.63 -14.68
N ILE A 247 4.39 13.91 -14.65
CA ILE A 247 4.80 13.04 -13.53
C ILE A 247 6.20 13.43 -13.02
N GLU A 248 6.34 13.58 -11.70
CA GLU A 248 7.61 13.81 -11.00
C GLU A 248 7.59 13.06 -9.66
N ASN A 249 7.89 11.75 -9.69
CA ASN A 249 7.73 10.86 -8.52
C ASN A 249 6.31 10.98 -7.89
N GLY A 250 5.31 11.01 -8.77
CA GLY A 250 3.90 11.28 -8.46
C GLY A 250 3.25 12.11 -9.56
N VAL A 251 1.92 12.15 -9.62
CA VAL A 251 1.18 13.03 -10.53
C VAL A 251 1.35 14.47 -10.05
N VAL A 252 1.97 15.32 -10.86
CA VAL A 252 2.18 16.72 -10.52
C VAL A 252 0.83 17.44 -10.49
N VAL A 253 0.56 18.13 -9.38
CA VAL A 253 -0.67 18.90 -9.19
C VAL A 253 -0.39 20.33 -8.73
N ASP A 254 -1.35 21.22 -8.96
CA ASP A 254 -1.35 22.58 -8.40
C ASP A 254 -1.92 22.59 -6.96
N GLU A 255 -1.97 23.77 -6.33
CA GLU A 255 -2.46 23.96 -4.96
C GLU A 255 -3.93 23.55 -4.75
N THR A 256 -4.66 23.32 -5.84
CA THR A 256 -6.06 22.84 -5.85
C THR A 256 -6.17 21.34 -6.20
N CYS A 257 -5.04 20.61 -6.18
CA CYS A 257 -4.92 19.20 -6.56
C CYS A 257 -5.22 18.92 -8.04
N ARG A 258 -5.26 19.94 -8.90
CA ARG A 258 -5.52 19.77 -10.34
C ARG A 258 -4.23 19.40 -11.06
N SER A 259 -4.30 18.41 -11.95
CA SER A 259 -3.15 17.96 -12.75
C SER A 259 -2.89 18.88 -13.94
N SER A 260 -1.96 18.49 -14.82
CA SER A 260 -1.75 19.15 -16.12
C SER A 260 -2.95 19.07 -17.08
N GLN A 261 -3.98 18.29 -16.76
CA GLN A 261 -5.26 18.24 -17.48
C GLN A 261 -6.37 18.92 -16.66
N PRO A 262 -7.16 19.87 -17.22
CA PRO A 262 -8.09 20.71 -16.46
C PRO A 262 -9.19 19.97 -15.67
N ASP A 263 -9.59 18.79 -16.13
CA ASP A 263 -10.68 18.00 -15.54
C ASP A 263 -10.18 16.75 -14.79
N ILE A 264 -8.87 16.58 -14.67
CA ILE A 264 -8.24 15.47 -13.95
C ILE A 264 -7.45 16.00 -12.76
N TYR A 265 -7.74 15.45 -11.60
CA TYR A 265 -7.15 15.78 -10.31
C TYR A 265 -6.39 14.56 -9.78
N ALA A 266 -5.46 14.77 -8.86
CA ALA A 266 -4.81 13.68 -8.14
C ALA A 266 -4.63 14.03 -6.66
N ALA A 267 -4.76 13.05 -5.77
CA ALA A 267 -4.62 13.26 -4.34
C ALA A 267 -4.12 12.00 -3.61
N GLY A 268 -3.58 12.19 -2.40
CA GLY A 268 -3.00 11.13 -1.59
C GLY A 268 -1.60 10.70 -2.08
N ASP A 269 -1.18 9.48 -1.76
CA ASP A 269 0.18 8.98 -2.04
C ASP A 269 0.60 9.03 -3.53
N VAL A 270 -0.35 9.20 -4.46
CA VAL A 270 -0.04 9.32 -5.90
C VAL A 270 0.36 10.74 -6.30
N ALA A 271 -0.04 11.77 -5.55
CA ALA A 271 0.16 13.16 -5.93
C ALA A 271 1.57 13.67 -5.54
N ALA A 272 2.18 14.43 -6.44
CA ALA A 272 3.37 15.24 -6.19
C ALA A 272 2.93 16.72 -6.14
N PHE A 273 3.00 17.31 -4.95
CA PHE A 273 2.52 18.67 -4.62
C PHE A 273 3.63 19.52 -3.99
#